data_AF-K9U8T1-F1
#
_entry.id   AF-K9U8T1-F1
#
_cell.length_a   1.000
_cell.length_b   1.000
_cell.length_c   1.000
_cell.angle_alpha   90.00
_cell.angle_beta   90.00
_cell.angle_gamma   90.00
#
_symmetry.space_group_name_H-M   'P 1'
#
loop_
_entity.id
_entity.type
_entity.pdbx_description
1 polymer ?
#
loop_
_entity_poly.entity_id
_entity_poly.type
_entity_poly.pdbx_seq_one_letter_code
_entity_poly.pdbx_strand_id
1 'polypeptide(L)'
;MIDPFCSHNITASDTSNLPPYSGKLQEYWMAGNGIFLRSHRPELEVCLEIAHCTVGNLPQIQPYFRLVPPKVPASTISEIIRICLEAGDREVLFYLSYDNRWQLHVPPQTASRTSVAAMESSFHSTYETALIEIHSHARAPACFSTQDDIEESGKFRIFAVIGSLSDRPAISVRLGVYDCFFNIPISWIFAT
;
A
#
# COMPACT_ATOMS: atom_id res chain seq x y z
N MET A 1 -10.07 23.54 -11.60
CA MET A 1 -11.24 22.86 -11.00
C MET A 1 -10.78 22.34 -9.64
N ILE A 2 -11.54 22.57 -8.57
CA ILE A 2 -11.18 22.01 -7.25
C ILE A 2 -11.56 20.54 -7.27
N ASP A 3 -10.60 19.65 -7.03
CA ASP A 3 -10.85 18.21 -6.91
C ASP A 3 -11.71 17.95 -5.65
N PRO A 4 -12.93 17.40 -5.78
CA PRO A 4 -13.80 17.15 -4.63
C PRO A 4 -13.29 16.08 -3.68
N PHE A 5 -12.30 15.27 -4.08
CA PHE A 5 -11.72 14.19 -3.29
C PHE A 5 -10.48 14.61 -2.50
N CYS A 6 -9.92 15.78 -2.80
CA CYS A 6 -8.74 16.32 -2.14
C CYS A 6 -9.09 17.53 -1.27
N SER A 7 -8.40 17.69 -0.14
CA SER A 7 -8.38 18.95 0.63
C SER A 7 -6.96 19.48 0.78
N HIS A 8 -6.85 20.81 0.93
CA HIS A 8 -5.58 21.50 1.11
C HIS A 8 -5.71 22.37 2.36
N ASN A 9 -4.82 22.15 3.31
CA ASN A 9 -4.90 22.73 4.65
C ASN A 9 -3.55 23.32 5.06
N ILE A 10 -3.60 24.31 5.93
CA ILE A 10 -2.43 24.85 6.63
C ILE A 10 -2.64 24.53 8.10
N THR A 11 -1.61 24.06 8.79
CA THR A 11 -1.68 23.87 10.24
C THR A 11 -1.97 25.21 10.93
N ALA A 12 -3.15 25.34 11.53
CA ALA A 12 -3.57 26.53 12.26
C ALA A 12 -4.02 26.11 13.67
N SER A 13 -3.13 26.28 14.65
CA SER A 13 -3.35 26.29 16.11
C SER A 13 -2.09 25.82 16.83
N ASP A 14 -1.92 26.21 18.10
CA ASP A 14 -0.78 25.86 18.96
C ASP A 14 -0.69 24.36 19.34
N THR A 15 -1.52 23.52 18.71
CA THR A 15 -1.53 22.07 18.95
C THR A 15 -0.73 21.36 17.87
N SER A 16 0.23 20.54 18.30
CA SER A 16 1.02 19.64 17.44
C SER A 16 0.18 18.50 16.81
N ASN A 17 -1.13 18.49 17.03
CA ASN A 17 -2.01 17.42 16.61
C ASN A 17 -2.85 17.88 15.43
N LEU A 18 -2.83 17.09 14.36
CA LEU A 18 -3.73 17.30 13.23
C LEU A 18 -5.20 17.15 13.67
N PRO A 19 -6.14 17.92 13.10
CA PRO A 19 -7.56 17.75 13.38
C PRO A 19 -8.04 16.37 12.90
N PRO A 20 -9.25 15.94 13.32
CA PRO A 20 -9.88 14.75 12.79
C PRO A 20 -9.85 14.71 11.26
N TYR A 21 -9.70 13.51 10.70
CA TYR A 21 -9.65 13.32 9.27
C TYR A 21 -10.98 13.78 8.63
N SER A 22 -10.91 14.56 7.54
CA SER A 22 -12.08 15.24 6.95
C SER A 22 -13.04 14.32 6.20
N GLY A 23 -12.65 13.06 5.98
CA GLY A 23 -13.39 12.11 5.15
C GLY A 23 -13.09 12.24 3.64
N LYS A 24 -12.16 13.11 3.25
CA LYS A 24 -11.63 13.18 1.88
C LYS A 24 -10.72 11.98 1.58
N LEU A 25 -10.48 11.70 0.30
CA LEU A 25 -9.57 10.62 -0.10
C LEU A 25 -8.12 10.99 0.24
N GLN A 26 -7.76 12.25 0.00
CA GLN A 26 -6.44 12.80 0.30
C GLN A 26 -6.55 14.17 0.95
N GLU A 27 -5.61 14.46 1.82
CA GLU A 27 -5.41 15.80 2.36
C GLU A 27 -3.94 16.20 2.27
N TYR A 28 -3.71 17.38 1.70
CA TYR A 28 -2.41 18.02 1.70
C TYR A 28 -2.35 19.01 2.85
N TRP A 29 -1.28 18.94 3.64
CA TRP A 29 -1.06 19.77 4.81
C TRP A 29 0.27 20.51 4.67
N MET A 30 0.23 21.83 4.76
CA MET A 30 1.43 22.65 4.93
C MET A 30 1.66 22.91 6.41
N ALA A 31 2.87 22.63 6.88
CA ALA A 31 3.30 22.80 8.26
C ALA A 31 4.68 23.48 8.32
N GLY A 32 5.15 23.76 9.54
CA GLY A 32 6.43 24.44 9.76
C GLY A 32 7.64 23.65 9.28
N ASN A 33 7.51 22.33 9.13
CA ASN A 33 8.57 21.42 8.70
C ASN A 33 8.32 20.74 7.35
N GLY A 34 7.30 21.14 6.58
CA GLY A 34 7.12 20.60 5.24
C GLY A 34 5.69 20.59 4.71
N ILE A 35 5.53 19.86 3.61
CA ILE A 35 4.26 19.49 3.01
C ILE A 35 4.02 18.01 3.27
N PHE A 36 2.82 17.68 3.73
CA PHE A 36 2.43 16.35 4.15
C PHE A 36 1.21 15.88 3.37
N LEU A 37 1.20 14.61 3.00
CA LEU A 37 0.07 13.90 2.41
C LEU A 37 -0.54 12.99 3.48
N ARG A 38 -1.83 13.15 3.74
CA ARG A 38 -2.60 12.34 4.69
C ARG A 38 -3.71 11.59 3.98
N SER A 39 -3.83 10.29 4.27
CA SER A 39 -4.92 9.43 3.80
C SER A 39 -5.34 8.44 4.87
N HIS A 40 -6.62 8.05 4.84
CA HIS A 40 -7.22 7.18 5.85
C HIS A 40 -8.25 6.22 5.24
N ARG A 41 -8.19 4.97 5.70
CA ARG A 41 -9.23 3.94 5.60
C ARG A 41 -9.26 3.16 6.92
N PRO A 42 -10.32 2.40 7.24
CA PRO A 42 -10.48 1.77 8.56
C PRO A 42 -9.26 0.96 9.04
N GLU A 43 -8.53 0.33 8.14
CA GLU A 43 -7.39 -0.53 8.46
C GLU A 43 -6.02 0.17 8.37
N LEU A 44 -5.96 1.37 7.77
CA LEU A 44 -4.71 2.04 7.42
C LEU A 44 -4.85 3.57 7.46
N GLU A 45 -3.98 4.20 8.23
CA GLU A 45 -3.91 5.65 8.34
C GLU A 45 -2.46 6.11 8.18
N VAL A 46 -2.23 7.12 7.35
CA VAL A 46 -0.89 7.62 7.06
C VAL A 46 -0.86 9.13 7.02
N CYS A 47 0.25 9.71 7.47
CA CYS A 47 0.64 11.08 7.23
C CYS A 47 2.12 11.09 6.85
N LEU A 48 2.41 11.36 5.59
CA LEU A 48 3.73 11.22 4.99
C LEU A 48 4.25 12.60 4.60
N GLU A 49 5.51 12.87 4.89
CA GLU A 49 6.19 14.06 4.37
C GLU A 49 6.50 13.85 2.88
N ILE A 50 6.00 14.75 2.03
CA ILE A 50 6.21 14.69 0.57
C ILE A 50 7.17 15.77 0.07
N ALA A 51 7.37 16.83 0.86
CA ALA A 51 8.39 17.83 0.60
C ALA A 51 8.86 18.46 1.90
N HIS A 52 10.17 18.44 2.14
CA HIS A 52 10.76 19.11 3.29
C HIS A 52 10.91 20.62 3.02
N CYS A 53 10.37 21.46 3.90
CA CYS A 53 10.61 22.90 3.87
C CYS A 53 10.42 23.51 5.26
N THR A 54 11.07 24.66 5.50
CA THR A 54 10.94 25.38 6.76
C THR A 54 10.05 26.58 6.58
N VAL A 55 8.96 26.64 7.35
CA VAL A 55 8.01 27.76 7.35
C VAL A 55 7.91 28.30 8.77
N GLY A 56 8.34 29.55 8.97
CA GLY A 56 8.28 30.19 10.29
C GLY A 56 6.84 30.34 10.80
N ASN A 57 6.68 30.24 12.13
CA ASN A 57 5.40 30.43 12.83
C ASN A 57 4.29 29.42 12.49
N LEU A 58 4.62 28.28 11.87
CA LEU A 58 3.70 27.16 11.73
C LEU A 58 4.09 26.00 12.67
N PRO A 59 3.12 25.30 13.27
CA PRO A 59 3.36 24.06 14.00
C PRO A 59 4.04 23.01 13.10
N GLN A 60 4.80 22.10 13.72
CA GLN A 60 5.40 20.97 13.02
C GLN A 60 4.46 19.76 13.04
N ILE A 61 4.44 18.98 11.96
CA ILE A 61 3.76 17.69 11.88
C ILE A 61 4.80 16.58 12.04
N GLN A 62 4.49 15.60 12.88
CA GLN A 62 5.24 14.35 12.93
C GLN A 62 4.63 13.36 11.93
N PRO A 63 5.36 12.91 10.88
CA PRO A 63 4.90 11.84 10.01
C PRO A 63 4.58 10.56 10.78
N TYR A 64 3.59 9.81 10.30
CA TYR A 64 3.23 8.52 10.85
C TYR A 64 2.69 7.56 9.79
N PHE A 65 2.86 6.27 10.09
CA PHE A 65 2.23 5.15 9.40
C PHE A 65 1.57 4.27 10.44
N ARG A 66 0.27 4.03 10.31
CA ARG A 66 -0.52 3.23 11.25
C ARG A 66 -1.28 2.16 10.50
N LEU A 67 -0.78 0.94 10.60
CA LEU A 67 -1.52 -0.27 10.27
C LEU A 67 -2.35 -0.66 11.50
N VAL A 68 -3.68 -0.66 11.38
CA VAL A 68 -4.59 -1.00 12.49
C VAL A 68 -4.58 -2.51 12.77
N PRO A 69 -4.62 -3.40 11.76
CA PRO A 69 -4.40 -4.83 11.97
C PRO A 69 -3.01 -5.14 12.55
N PRO A 70 -2.84 -6.29 13.23
CA PRO A 70 -1.51 -6.82 13.50
C PRO A 70 -0.77 -7.08 12.18
N LYS A 71 0.56 -7.11 12.21
CA LYS A 71 1.37 -7.47 11.03
C LYS A 71 0.94 -8.84 10.47
N VAL A 72 1.06 -8.98 9.16
CA VAL A 72 0.79 -10.24 8.45
C VAL A 72 1.75 -11.33 9.00
N PRO A 73 1.24 -12.49 9.45
CA PRO A 73 2.07 -13.56 9.97
C PRO A 73 3.08 -14.09 8.95
N ALA A 74 4.25 -14.51 9.42
CA ALA A 74 5.27 -15.14 8.59
C ALA A 74 4.76 -16.40 7.86
N SER A 75 3.82 -17.13 8.48
CA SER A 75 3.17 -18.29 7.85
C SER A 75 2.39 -17.94 6.59
N THR A 76 1.80 -16.74 6.50
CA THR A 76 1.13 -16.26 5.29
C THR A 76 2.13 -16.04 4.15
N ILE A 77 3.33 -15.53 4.45
CA ILE A 77 4.41 -15.41 3.46
C ILE A 77 4.90 -16.78 3.00
N SER A 78 5.07 -17.73 3.93
CA SER A 78 5.44 -19.11 3.58
C SER A 78 4.41 -19.75 2.64
N GLU A 79 3.12 -19.52 2.89
CA GLU A 79 2.03 -20.02 2.06
C GLU A 79 2.02 -19.37 0.67
N ILE A 80 2.21 -18.05 0.58
CA ILE A 80 2.35 -17.34 -0.71
C ILE A 80 3.52 -17.93 -1.51
N ILE A 81 4.69 -18.11 -0.90
CA ILE A 81 5.87 -18.70 -1.55
C ILE A 81 5.54 -20.11 -2.06
N ARG A 82 4.89 -20.95 -1.24
CA ARG A 82 4.49 -22.30 -1.64
C ARG A 82 3.61 -22.28 -2.89
N ILE A 83 2.58 -21.43 -2.91
CA ILE A 83 1.66 -21.29 -4.05
C ILE A 83 2.41 -20.81 -5.30
N CYS A 84 3.31 -19.82 -5.17
CA CYS A 84 4.10 -19.36 -6.31
C CYS A 84 5.04 -20.44 -6.87
N LEU A 85 5.66 -21.25 -6.00
CA LEU A 85 6.51 -22.36 -6.44
C LEU A 85 5.71 -23.43 -7.19
N GLU A 86 4.47 -23.71 -6.77
CA GLU A 86 3.55 -24.62 -7.46
C GLU A 86 3.09 -24.07 -8.83
N ALA A 87 2.96 -22.74 -8.96
CA ALA A 87 2.64 -22.07 -10.22
C ALA A 87 3.80 -22.08 -11.23
N GLY A 88 5.02 -22.42 -10.80
CA GLY A 88 6.20 -22.53 -11.64
C GLY A 88 6.68 -21.18 -12.15
N ASP A 89 6.75 -21.02 -13.47
CA ASP A 89 7.22 -19.79 -14.11
C ASP A 89 6.10 -18.77 -14.35
N ARG A 90 4.88 -19.00 -13.85
CA ARG A 90 3.77 -18.06 -13.97
C ARG A 90 3.70 -17.12 -12.77
N GLU A 91 3.30 -15.88 -13.03
CA GLU A 91 2.96 -14.94 -11.98
C GLU A 91 1.66 -15.36 -11.26
N VAL A 92 1.51 -14.95 -10.02
CA VAL A 92 0.33 -15.22 -9.19
C VAL A 92 -0.03 -13.94 -8.46
N LEU A 93 -1.29 -13.54 -8.53
CA LEU A 93 -1.90 -12.43 -7.81
C LEU A 93 -2.56 -12.95 -6.54
N PHE A 94 -2.43 -12.18 -5.47
CA PHE A 94 -3.02 -12.44 -4.16
C PHE A 94 -3.61 -11.17 -3.58
N TYR A 95 -4.68 -11.33 -2.83
CA TYR A 95 -5.25 -10.28 -1.99
C TYR A 95 -5.19 -10.72 -0.53
N LEU A 96 -4.75 -9.79 0.33
CA LEU A 96 -4.89 -9.92 1.78
C LEU A 96 -5.92 -8.92 2.28
N SER A 97 -6.95 -9.44 2.92
CA SER A 97 -7.92 -8.66 3.69
C SER A 97 -7.81 -9.03 5.18
N TYR A 98 -8.35 -8.16 6.03
CA TYR A 98 -8.36 -8.38 7.47
C TYR A 98 -9.79 -8.27 8.00
N ASP A 99 -10.27 -9.38 8.58
CA ASP A 99 -11.49 -9.43 9.38
C ASP A 99 -11.22 -10.34 10.58
N ASN A 100 -10.86 -9.73 11.71
CA ASN A 100 -10.39 -10.37 12.95
C ASN A 100 -9.13 -11.26 12.83
N ARG A 101 -8.80 -11.69 11.61
CA ARG A 101 -7.64 -12.46 11.19
C ARG A 101 -7.32 -12.09 9.74
N TRP A 102 -6.06 -12.29 9.37
CA TRP A 102 -5.64 -12.18 7.97
C TRP A 102 -6.25 -13.29 7.12
N GLN A 103 -6.75 -12.91 5.95
CA GLN A 103 -7.30 -13.83 4.96
C GLN A 103 -6.47 -13.72 3.69
N LEU A 104 -5.90 -14.83 3.25
CA LEU A 104 -5.20 -14.95 1.97
C LEU A 104 -6.18 -15.41 0.92
N HIS A 105 -6.31 -14.63 -0.16
CA HIS A 105 -7.16 -14.97 -1.29
C HIS A 105 -6.35 -14.97 -2.59
N VAL A 106 -6.53 -16.02 -3.39
CA VAL A 106 -6.03 -16.11 -4.75
C VAL A 106 -7.25 -16.01 -5.67
N PRO A 107 -7.47 -14.86 -6.34
CA PRO A 107 -8.63 -14.71 -7.21
C PRO A 107 -8.51 -15.64 -8.44
N PRO A 108 -9.64 -15.99 -9.09
CA PRO A 108 -9.59 -16.47 -10.46
C PRO A 108 -8.82 -15.46 -11.31
N GLN A 109 -7.81 -15.93 -12.04
CA GLN A 109 -6.84 -15.06 -12.68
C GLN A 109 -6.30 -15.65 -13.98
N THR A 110 -5.96 -14.79 -14.93
CA THR A 110 -5.17 -15.12 -16.10
C THR A 110 -3.73 -14.70 -15.83
N ALA A 111 -2.81 -15.66 -15.96
CA ALA A 111 -1.41 -15.45 -15.65
C ALA A 111 -0.52 -15.91 -16.81
N SER A 112 0.48 -15.09 -17.10
CA SER A 112 1.62 -15.40 -17.95
C SER A 112 2.89 -15.42 -17.11
N ARG A 113 4.06 -15.45 -17.76
CA ARG A 113 5.36 -15.37 -17.09
C ARG A 113 5.69 -13.96 -16.58
N THR A 114 5.02 -12.95 -17.10
CA THR A 114 5.36 -11.52 -16.88
C THR A 114 4.12 -10.65 -16.72
N SER A 115 2.97 -11.26 -16.45
CA SER A 115 1.73 -10.54 -16.23
C SER A 115 0.73 -11.41 -15.48
N VAL A 116 -0.04 -10.83 -14.59
CA VAL A 116 -1.18 -11.47 -13.96
C VAL A 116 -2.32 -10.50 -13.77
N ALA A 117 -3.53 -10.94 -14.06
CA ALA A 117 -4.74 -10.14 -13.85
C ALA A 117 -5.87 -11.00 -13.30
N ALA A 118 -6.61 -10.46 -12.34
CA ALA A 118 -7.86 -11.09 -11.89
C ALA A 118 -8.89 -11.09 -13.04
N MET A 119 -9.65 -12.17 -13.13
CA MET A 119 -10.75 -12.33 -14.10
C MET A 119 -12.05 -11.71 -13.59
N GLU A 120 -12.18 -11.51 -12.28
CA GLU A 120 -13.37 -10.92 -11.67
C GLU A 120 -13.36 -9.40 -11.83
N SER A 121 -14.53 -8.81 -12.06
CA SER A 121 -14.68 -7.36 -11.97
C SER A 121 -14.57 -6.92 -10.52
N SER A 122 -14.05 -5.71 -10.29
CA SER A 122 -13.76 -5.20 -8.95
C SER A 122 -14.99 -5.07 -8.05
N PHE A 123 -16.21 -5.00 -8.60
CA PHE A 123 -17.44 -4.80 -7.83
C PHE A 123 -17.89 -6.06 -7.09
N HIS A 124 -18.07 -5.97 -5.77
CA HIS A 124 -18.41 -7.07 -4.85
C HIS A 124 -17.39 -8.22 -4.78
N SER A 125 -16.15 -7.97 -5.20
CA SER A 125 -15.07 -8.95 -5.14
C SER A 125 -14.25 -8.83 -3.85
N THR A 126 -13.45 -9.84 -3.57
CA THR A 126 -12.40 -9.80 -2.54
C THR A 126 -11.41 -8.65 -2.74
N TYR A 127 -11.40 -8.03 -3.92
CA TYR A 127 -10.60 -6.85 -4.24
C TYR A 127 -11.01 -5.61 -3.45
N GLU A 128 -12.30 -5.38 -3.19
CA GLU A 128 -12.76 -4.14 -2.55
C GLU A 128 -12.24 -4.04 -1.12
N THR A 129 -12.21 -5.17 -0.41
CA THR A 129 -11.75 -5.28 0.97
C THR A 129 -10.25 -5.57 1.08
N ALA A 130 -9.55 -5.75 -0.06
CA ALA A 130 -8.12 -5.98 -0.06
C ALA A 130 -7.37 -4.76 0.51
N LEU A 131 -6.59 -5.02 1.55
CA LEU A 131 -5.68 -4.07 2.19
C LEU A 131 -4.28 -4.18 1.60
N ILE A 132 -3.87 -5.40 1.22
CA ILE A 132 -2.60 -5.66 0.56
C ILE A 132 -2.88 -6.43 -0.72
N GLU A 133 -2.30 -5.97 -1.82
CA GLU A 133 -2.28 -6.66 -3.11
C GLU A 133 -0.85 -7.10 -3.39
N ILE A 134 -0.69 -8.38 -3.72
CA ILE A 134 0.62 -9.00 -3.90
C ILE A 134 0.62 -9.69 -5.25
N HIS A 135 1.61 -9.43 -6.09
CA HIS A 135 1.85 -10.27 -7.27
C HIS A 135 3.27 -10.84 -7.23
N SER A 136 3.48 -11.97 -7.91
CA SER A 136 4.77 -12.64 -7.94
C SER A 136 5.47 -12.53 -9.28
N HIS A 137 6.78 -12.35 -9.29
CA HIS A 137 7.65 -12.32 -10.46
C HIS A 137 8.35 -13.66 -10.77
N ALA A 138 7.88 -14.78 -10.20
CA ALA A 138 8.52 -16.09 -10.35
C ALA A 138 10.04 -16.03 -10.02
N ARG A 139 10.89 -16.24 -11.04
CA ARG A 139 12.36 -16.17 -10.93
C ARG A 139 12.92 -14.75 -11.01
N ALA A 140 12.17 -13.80 -11.56
CA ALA A 140 12.62 -12.43 -11.71
C ALA A 140 12.66 -11.68 -10.36
N PRO A 141 13.44 -10.60 -10.24
CA PRO A 141 13.57 -9.85 -9.00
C PRO A 141 12.23 -9.28 -8.50
N ALA A 142 12.13 -9.16 -7.17
CA ALA A 142 11.02 -8.47 -6.51
C ALA A 142 11.20 -6.95 -6.66
N CYS A 143 10.75 -6.38 -7.77
CA CYS A 143 10.84 -4.95 -8.04
C CYS A 143 9.60 -4.45 -8.75
N PHE A 144 9.17 -3.23 -8.45
CA PHE A 144 8.04 -2.61 -9.13
C PHE A 144 8.44 -2.08 -10.52
N SER A 145 7.51 -2.17 -11.46
CA SER A 145 7.61 -1.71 -12.84
C SER A 145 6.75 -0.47 -13.10
N THR A 146 6.96 0.19 -14.24
CA THR A 146 6.07 1.30 -14.67
C THR A 146 4.65 0.82 -14.98
N GLN A 147 4.48 -0.44 -15.39
CA GLN A 147 3.14 -1.00 -15.59
C GLN A 147 2.42 -1.11 -14.24
N ASP A 148 3.14 -1.51 -13.19
CA ASP A 148 2.60 -1.56 -11.83
C ASP A 148 2.19 -0.16 -11.36
N ASP A 149 2.99 0.88 -11.65
CA ASP A 149 2.60 2.27 -11.34
C ASP A 149 1.25 2.63 -11.97
N ILE A 150 1.04 2.28 -13.24
CA ILE A 150 -0.20 2.56 -13.97
C ILE A 150 -1.37 1.79 -13.36
N GLU A 151 -1.18 0.49 -13.10
CA GLU A 151 -2.24 -0.36 -12.57
C GLU A 151 -2.61 0.01 -11.14
N GLU A 152 -1.65 0.41 -10.32
CA GLU A 152 -1.84 0.71 -8.91
C GLU A 152 -2.31 2.16 -8.65
N SER A 153 -2.20 3.05 -9.65
CA SER A 153 -2.65 4.44 -9.57
C SER A 153 -4.13 4.55 -9.21
N GLY A 154 -4.50 5.65 -8.53
CA GLY A 154 -5.87 5.86 -8.04
C GLY A 154 -6.28 4.99 -6.83
N LYS A 155 -5.38 4.21 -6.23
CA LYS A 155 -5.69 3.32 -5.09
C LYS A 155 -4.96 3.73 -3.82
N PHE A 156 -5.66 3.66 -2.68
CA PHE A 156 -5.04 3.72 -1.35
C PHE A 156 -4.91 2.32 -0.77
N ARG A 157 -3.74 1.71 -0.98
CA ARG A 157 -3.47 0.28 -0.73
C ARG A 157 -1.97 0.02 -0.53
N ILE A 158 -1.65 -1.06 0.17
CA ILE A 158 -0.28 -1.58 0.25
C ILE A 158 -0.09 -2.55 -0.91
N PHE A 159 0.97 -2.38 -1.68
CA PHE A 159 1.34 -3.27 -2.78
C PHE A 159 2.63 -4.00 -2.41
N ALA A 160 2.73 -5.26 -2.82
CA ALA A 160 3.95 -6.02 -2.68
C ALA A 160 4.25 -6.84 -3.93
N VAL A 161 5.54 -6.97 -4.23
CA VAL A 161 6.04 -7.89 -5.26
C VAL A 161 6.89 -8.94 -4.57
N ILE A 162 6.61 -10.21 -4.83
CA ILE A 162 7.46 -11.33 -4.41
C ILE A 162 8.21 -11.90 -5.61
N GLY A 163 9.50 -12.15 -5.48
CA GLY A 163 10.33 -12.58 -6.60
C GLY A 163 11.56 -13.36 -6.16
N SER A 164 12.40 -13.71 -7.12
CA SER A 164 13.62 -14.51 -6.91
C SER A 164 13.33 -15.85 -6.21
N LEU A 165 12.19 -16.47 -6.52
CA LEU A 165 11.62 -17.58 -5.76
C LEU A 165 12.44 -18.86 -5.80
N SER A 166 13.21 -19.10 -6.86
CA SER A 166 14.05 -20.30 -7.00
C SER A 166 15.35 -20.26 -6.20
N ASP A 167 15.77 -19.08 -5.73
CA ASP A 167 17.04 -18.89 -5.04
C ASP A 167 16.79 -18.42 -3.60
N ARG A 168 16.69 -17.10 -3.42
CA ARG A 168 16.39 -16.46 -2.14
C ARG A 168 15.17 -15.57 -2.35
N PRO A 169 13.95 -16.06 -2.02
CA PRO A 169 12.74 -15.28 -2.11
C PRO A 169 12.92 -13.89 -1.49
N ALA A 170 12.58 -12.88 -2.26
CA ALA A 170 12.62 -11.48 -1.85
C ALA A 170 11.23 -10.88 -1.96
N ILE A 171 10.93 -9.92 -1.10
CA ILE A 171 9.69 -9.15 -1.15
C ILE A 171 10.01 -7.66 -1.12
N SER A 172 9.42 -6.93 -2.05
CA SER A 172 9.43 -5.47 -2.08
C SER A 172 8.04 -4.98 -1.76
N VAL A 173 7.95 -3.92 -0.96
CA VAL A 173 6.67 -3.38 -0.48
C VAL A 173 6.63 -1.89 -0.70
N ARG A 174 5.51 -1.40 -1.22
CA ARG A 174 5.23 0.02 -1.30
C ARG A 174 3.82 0.33 -0.84
N LEU A 175 3.64 1.56 -0.40
CA LEU A 175 2.35 2.15 -0.11
C LEU A 175 1.93 2.99 -1.30
N GLY A 176 0.79 2.68 -1.91
CA GLY A 176 0.10 3.56 -2.83
C GLY A 176 -0.83 4.48 -2.06
N VAL A 177 -0.66 5.79 -2.24
CA VAL A 177 -1.57 6.84 -1.80
C VAL A 177 -2.10 7.52 -3.06
N TYR A 178 -3.00 6.81 -3.74
CA TYR A 178 -3.53 7.15 -5.05
C TYR A 178 -2.40 7.21 -6.08
N ASP A 179 -2.04 8.40 -6.55
CA ASP A 179 -1.03 8.57 -7.61
C ASP A 179 0.38 8.81 -7.03
N CYS A 180 0.57 8.54 -5.74
CA CYS A 180 1.86 8.67 -5.04
C CYS A 180 2.28 7.32 -4.45
N PHE A 181 3.51 6.88 -4.75
CA PHE A 181 4.05 5.61 -4.28
C PHE A 181 5.25 5.79 -3.35
N PHE A 182 5.24 5.10 -2.21
CA PHE A 182 6.30 5.16 -1.20
C PHE A 182 6.82 3.76 -0.91
N ASN A 183 8.08 3.49 -1.22
CA ASN A 183 8.73 2.25 -0.79
C ASN A 183 8.82 2.23 0.74
N ILE A 184 8.31 1.16 1.36
CA ILE A 184 8.28 1.03 2.82
C ILE A 184 9.00 -0.24 3.27
N PRO A 185 9.56 -0.27 4.50
CA PRO A 185 10.19 -1.46 5.03
C PRO A 185 9.21 -2.64 5.12
N ILE A 186 9.65 -3.83 4.72
CA ILE A 186 8.86 -5.07 4.81
C ILE A 186 8.36 -5.32 6.24
N SER A 187 9.16 -4.92 7.23
CA SER A 187 8.89 -5.11 8.66
C SER A 187 7.76 -4.23 9.18
N TRP A 188 7.27 -3.27 8.40
CA TRP A 188 6.06 -2.51 8.75
C TRP A 188 4.80 -3.34 8.51
N ILE A 189 4.83 -4.26 7.55
CA ILE A 189 3.67 -5.01 7.09
C ILE A 189 3.71 -6.47 7.54
N PHE A 190 4.87 -7.12 7.44
CA PHE A 190 5.03 -8.54 7.69
C PHE A 190 5.79 -8.79 9.01
N ALA A 191 5.34 -9.79 9.77
CA ALA A 191 6.05 -10.28 10.93
C ALA A 191 7.25 -11.14 10.49
N THR A 192 8.35 -11.02 11.23
CA THR A 192 9.56 -11.85 11.08
C THR A 192 9.43 -13.17 11.82
#